data_AF-A0A956R6K2-F1
#
_entry.id   AF-A0A956R6K2-F1
#
_cell.length_a   1.000
_cell.length_b   1.000
_cell.length_c   1.000
_cell.angle_alpha   90.00
_cell.angle_beta   90.00
_cell.angle_gamma   90.00
#
_symmetry.space_group_name_H-M   'P 1'
#
loop_
_entity.id
_entity.type
_entity.pdbx_description
1 polymer ?
#
loop_
_entity_poly.entity_id
_entity_poly.type
_entity_poly.pdbx_seq_one_letter_code
_entity_poly.pdbx_strand_id
1 'polypeptide(L)'
;MKRTLCTSLAFLLLASACGKPKTDSANPDDGTAATDGTHGSGDPPAEPPPPQDPDPPELAKGIHQVLTGHYEDAIATLDPIYTGMREPTQYHASGLAGGWLAVAHSQIVFENAEAPANHALEMAGKLQDPEVDAVAKLGRGAYLLAQEDYAAAKQAFEGAAAAAPSTAPGTYAQILHAEALIGTAFGSASNTELEKPEDLDAARTSYEAAVTAAGKSGAEKDILLGRAKEGLAAVAKYTRDNEALCSNALAAVDHYQAAGASSFLLDGPARMASDAECSAK
;
A
#
# COMPACT_ATOMS: atom_id res chain seq x y z
N MET A 1 -33.79 27.15 11.41
CA MET A 1 -32.61 26.79 12.22
C MET A 1 -31.62 26.08 11.31
N LYS A 2 -30.40 26.61 11.21
CA LYS A 2 -29.40 26.26 10.18
C LYS A 2 -28.82 24.86 10.43
N ARG A 3 -28.82 24.02 9.39
CA ARG A 3 -28.17 22.70 9.35
C ARG A 3 -26.69 22.92 9.06
N THR A 4 -25.83 22.56 10.00
CA THR A 4 -24.38 22.59 9.84
C THR A 4 -23.94 21.18 9.43
N LEU A 5 -23.62 20.98 8.14
CA LEU A 5 -22.86 19.82 7.69
C LEU A 5 -21.40 20.05 8.13
N CYS A 6 -20.90 19.20 9.03
CA CYS A 6 -19.46 19.09 9.33
C CYS A 6 -18.94 17.81 8.69
N THR A 7 -18.39 18.00 7.50
CA THR A 7 -17.48 17.14 6.74
C THR A 7 -16.38 16.55 7.64
N SER A 8 -16.16 15.24 7.52
CA SER A 8 -14.94 14.58 8.02
C SER A 8 -14.30 13.81 6.86
N LEU A 9 -13.75 14.60 5.95
CA LEU A 9 -12.70 14.22 5.02
C LEU A 9 -11.78 15.44 5.03
N ALA A 10 -10.72 15.39 5.81
CA ALA A 10 -9.68 16.42 5.91
C ALA A 10 -8.39 15.64 6.08
N PHE A 11 -7.46 15.60 5.13
CA PHE A 11 -6.92 16.69 4.33
C PHE A 11 -6.60 16.24 2.90
N LEU A 12 -7.15 16.90 1.89
CA LEU A 12 -6.56 16.98 0.54
C LEU A 12 -7.05 18.27 -0.13
N LEU A 13 -6.48 19.41 0.29
CA LEU A 13 -6.56 20.68 -0.43
C LEU A 13 -5.32 21.52 -0.09
N LEU A 14 -4.38 21.64 -1.04
CA LEU A 14 -3.81 22.92 -1.55
C LEU A 14 -2.54 22.67 -2.39
N ALA A 15 -2.69 22.60 -3.72
CA ALA A 15 -1.87 23.33 -4.68
C ALA A 15 -2.49 23.26 -6.08
N SER A 16 -3.19 24.32 -6.48
CA SER A 16 -3.62 24.57 -7.85
C SER A 16 -2.52 25.32 -8.61
N ALA A 17 -2.04 24.80 -9.75
CA ALA A 17 -1.57 25.65 -10.86
C ALA A 17 -1.39 24.90 -12.20
N CYS A 18 -2.02 25.47 -13.23
CA CYS A 18 -1.59 25.52 -14.64
C CYS A 18 -1.69 24.26 -15.52
N GLY A 19 -2.87 24.13 -16.14
CA GLY A 19 -2.98 23.50 -17.45
C GLY A 19 -2.24 24.30 -18.53
N LYS A 20 -1.57 23.57 -19.43
CA LYS A 20 -1.23 24.02 -20.78
C LYS A 20 -1.60 22.93 -21.81
N PRO A 21 -2.02 23.35 -23.01
CA PRO A 21 -2.68 22.49 -23.99
C PRO A 21 -1.72 21.49 -24.64
N LYS A 22 -2.29 20.35 -25.04
CA LYS A 22 -1.66 19.34 -25.89
C LYS A 22 -1.26 19.99 -27.22
N THR A 23 0.01 19.92 -27.57
CA THR A 23 0.49 20.14 -28.94
C THR A 23 0.87 18.79 -29.53
N ASP A 24 0.13 18.42 -30.57
CA ASP A 24 0.45 17.33 -31.49
C ASP A 24 1.88 17.46 -32.02
N SER A 25 2.60 16.34 -32.06
CA SER A 25 3.89 16.22 -32.74
C SER A 25 3.88 14.92 -33.53
N ALA A 26 4.14 15.07 -34.83
CA ALA A 26 3.94 14.09 -35.87
C ALA A 26 4.93 12.90 -35.82
N ASN A 27 4.43 11.73 -36.26
CA ASN A 27 5.25 10.64 -36.79
C ASN A 27 6.05 11.10 -38.02
N PRO A 28 7.17 10.44 -38.28
CA PRO A 28 7.37 9.87 -39.60
C PRO A 28 7.68 8.38 -39.53
N ASP A 29 6.91 7.62 -40.29
CA ASP A 29 7.16 6.24 -40.66
C ASP A 29 8.30 6.11 -41.69
N ASP A 30 8.74 4.86 -41.80
CA ASP A 30 9.36 4.18 -42.93
C ASP A 30 10.89 4.19 -43.12
N GLY A 31 11.45 3.01 -42.80
CA GLY A 31 12.76 2.52 -43.22
C GLY A 31 12.80 0.99 -43.10
N THR A 32 12.67 0.31 -44.23
CA THR A 32 12.42 -1.12 -44.45
C THR A 32 13.45 -2.11 -43.90
N ALA A 33 12.99 -3.34 -43.67
CA ALA A 33 13.66 -4.50 -43.09
C ALA A 33 14.88 -5.07 -43.85
N ALA A 34 15.78 -5.73 -43.09
CA ALA A 34 16.57 -6.87 -43.52
C ALA A 34 16.82 -7.82 -42.33
N THR A 35 16.63 -9.11 -42.61
CA THR A 35 16.70 -10.27 -41.71
C THR A 35 18.12 -10.77 -41.43
N ASP A 36 18.18 -11.69 -40.46
CA ASP A 36 19.23 -12.64 -40.08
C ASP A 36 20.31 -12.21 -39.09
N GLY A 37 20.34 -12.95 -37.97
CA GLY A 37 21.42 -12.94 -37.00
C GLY A 37 20.99 -13.47 -35.64
N THR A 38 20.78 -14.79 -35.54
CA THR A 38 20.69 -15.51 -34.27
C THR A 38 21.87 -15.16 -33.36
N HIS A 39 21.64 -14.32 -32.35
CA HIS A 39 22.51 -14.19 -31.20
C HIS A 39 21.66 -14.47 -29.97
N GLY A 40 21.75 -15.71 -29.49
CA GLY A 40 21.50 -16.00 -28.08
C GLY A 40 22.55 -15.25 -27.27
N SER A 41 22.25 -14.00 -26.94
CA SER A 41 22.88 -13.33 -25.81
C SER A 41 22.27 -13.94 -24.55
N GLY A 42 22.76 -15.13 -24.19
CA GLY A 42 22.68 -15.55 -22.81
C GLY A 42 23.55 -14.56 -22.05
N ASP A 43 22.93 -13.53 -21.48
CA ASP A 43 23.62 -12.63 -20.56
C ASP A 43 24.36 -13.50 -19.54
N PRO A 44 25.63 -13.18 -19.23
CA PRO A 44 26.36 -13.90 -18.20
C PRO A 44 25.52 -13.90 -16.91
N PRO A 45 25.50 -15.01 -16.15
CA PRO A 45 24.76 -15.07 -14.90
C PRO A 45 25.14 -13.87 -14.03
N ALA A 46 24.13 -13.15 -13.51
CA ALA A 46 24.37 -12.05 -12.60
C ALA A 46 25.25 -12.52 -11.44
N GLU A 47 26.25 -11.72 -11.08
CA GLU A 47 27.10 -12.01 -9.93
C GLU A 47 26.22 -12.07 -8.66
N PRO A 48 26.36 -13.09 -7.80
CA PRO A 48 25.55 -13.20 -6.59
C PRO A 48 25.75 -11.96 -5.72
N PRO A 49 24.70 -11.47 -5.04
CA PRO A 49 24.82 -10.32 -4.18
C PRO A 49 25.85 -10.58 -3.06
N PRO A 50 26.52 -9.53 -2.57
CA PRO A 50 27.43 -9.66 -1.43
C PRO A 50 26.70 -10.24 -0.22
N PRO A 51 27.40 -10.96 0.67
CA PRO A 51 26.82 -11.40 1.95
C PRO A 51 26.20 -10.23 2.70
N GLN A 52 25.01 -10.43 3.24
CA GLN A 52 24.28 -9.41 4.01
C GLN A 52 24.54 -9.59 5.50
N ASP A 53 24.73 -8.48 6.21
CA ASP A 53 24.76 -8.41 7.66
C ASP A 53 23.35 -8.63 8.22
N PRO A 54 23.21 -9.12 9.47
CA PRO A 54 21.90 -9.27 10.10
C PRO A 54 21.15 -7.94 10.19
N ASP A 55 19.83 -7.98 10.00
CA ASP A 55 19.00 -6.80 10.14
C ASP A 55 19.05 -6.23 11.56
N PRO A 56 19.07 -4.89 11.70
CA PRO A 56 18.98 -4.25 13.01
C PRO A 56 17.60 -4.52 13.63
N PRO A 57 17.51 -4.78 14.95
CA PRO A 57 16.23 -5.05 15.62
C PRO A 57 15.23 -3.89 15.52
N GLU A 58 15.73 -2.65 15.37
CA GLU A 58 14.92 -1.46 15.16
C GLU A 58 14.09 -1.52 13.87
N LEU A 59 14.53 -2.26 12.85
CA LEU A 59 13.78 -2.43 11.61
C LEU A 59 12.41 -3.06 11.88
N ALA A 60 12.38 -4.18 12.63
CA ALA A 60 11.14 -4.86 12.99
C ALA A 60 10.20 -3.95 13.79
N LYS A 61 10.75 -3.13 14.70
CA LYS A 61 9.98 -2.13 15.44
C LYS A 61 9.37 -1.09 14.51
N GLY A 62 10.14 -0.53 13.58
CA GLY A 62 9.65 0.46 12.63
C GLY A 62 8.54 -0.10 11.74
N ILE A 63 8.69 -1.33 11.24
CA ILE A 63 7.68 -2.04 10.45
C ILE A 63 6.37 -2.17 11.23
N HIS A 64 6.45 -2.66 12.48
CA HIS A 64 5.29 -2.80 13.34
C HIS A 64 4.58 -1.45 13.54
N GLN A 65 5.33 -0.38 13.80
CA GLN A 65 4.78 0.97 13.94
C GLN A 65 4.04 1.46 12.68
N VAL A 66 4.56 1.17 11.48
CA VAL A 66 3.83 1.45 10.22
C VAL A 66 2.51 0.70 10.19
N LEU A 67 2.53 -0.62 10.45
CA LEU A 67 1.34 -1.45 10.39
C LEU A 67 0.27 -1.00 11.38
N THR A 68 0.67 -0.62 12.59
CA THR A 68 -0.22 -0.14 13.66
C THR A 68 -0.61 1.34 13.54
N GLY A 69 -0.14 2.05 12.51
CA GLY A 69 -0.54 3.43 12.24
C GLY A 69 0.12 4.47 13.16
N HIS A 70 1.30 4.16 13.72
CA HIS A 70 2.16 5.11 14.45
C HIS A 70 3.21 5.67 13.47
N TYR A 71 2.76 6.34 12.43
CA TYR A 71 3.57 6.65 11.25
C TYR A 71 4.73 7.61 11.56
N GLU A 72 4.54 8.63 12.41
CA GLU A 72 5.63 9.53 12.82
C GLU A 72 6.74 8.79 13.58
N ASP A 73 6.37 7.88 14.48
CA ASP A 73 7.34 7.07 15.23
C ASP A 73 8.05 6.07 14.31
N ALA A 74 7.34 5.52 13.33
CA ALA A 74 7.90 4.64 12.32
C ALA A 74 8.94 5.39 11.47
N ILE A 75 8.62 6.61 11.01
CA ILE A 75 9.56 7.46 10.25
C ILE A 75 10.82 7.72 11.08
N ALA A 76 10.67 8.12 12.35
CA ALA A 76 11.79 8.37 13.25
C ALA A 76 12.68 7.14 13.47
N THR A 77 12.10 5.94 13.40
CA THR A 77 12.82 4.67 13.57
C THR A 77 13.48 4.18 12.27
N LEU A 78 12.80 4.31 11.14
CA LEU A 78 13.23 3.76 9.84
C LEU A 78 14.19 4.69 9.09
N ASP A 79 14.06 6.01 9.22
CA ASP A 79 14.89 6.97 8.48
C ASP A 79 16.40 6.82 8.75
N PRO A 80 16.87 6.62 10.00
CA PRO A 80 18.29 6.37 10.27
C PRO A 80 18.81 5.06 9.64
N ILE A 81 17.97 4.03 9.50
CA ILE A 81 18.33 2.77 8.85
C ILE A 81 18.45 2.99 7.35
N TYR A 82 17.43 3.61 6.74
CA TYR A 82 17.41 3.95 5.31
C TYR A 82 18.56 4.88 4.88
N THR A 83 18.91 5.87 5.70
CA THR A 83 19.98 6.84 5.37
C THR A 83 21.36 6.32 5.73
N GLY A 84 21.48 5.59 6.84
CA GLY A 84 22.76 5.16 7.41
C GLY A 84 23.31 3.82 6.89
N MET A 85 22.47 2.96 6.30
CA MET A 85 22.84 1.58 5.94
C MET A 85 22.90 1.31 4.44
N ARG A 86 23.49 2.22 3.66
CA ARG A 86 23.55 2.15 2.18
C ARG A 86 24.75 1.40 1.62
N GLU A 87 25.54 0.78 2.48
CA GLU A 87 26.73 0.00 2.09
C GLU A 87 26.34 -1.40 1.58
N PRO A 88 27.18 -2.05 0.74
CA PRO A 88 26.82 -3.32 0.08
C PRO A 88 26.38 -4.47 0.99
N THR A 89 26.87 -4.53 2.23
CA THR A 89 26.49 -5.58 3.19
C THR A 89 25.17 -5.30 3.92
N GLN A 90 24.53 -4.16 3.65
CA GLN A 90 23.33 -3.72 4.36
C GLN A 90 22.17 -3.34 3.41
N TYR A 91 22.25 -3.78 2.16
CA TYR A 91 21.18 -3.56 1.16
C TYR A 91 19.84 -4.14 1.61
N HIS A 92 19.85 -5.23 2.38
CA HIS A 92 18.62 -5.86 2.85
C HIS A 92 17.88 -4.92 3.82
N ALA A 93 18.55 -4.55 4.92
CA ALA A 93 18.01 -3.64 5.93
C ALA A 93 17.61 -2.27 5.35
N SER A 94 18.45 -1.67 4.49
CA SER A 94 18.14 -0.36 3.87
C SER A 94 17.03 -0.43 2.83
N GLY A 95 16.94 -1.52 2.06
CA GLY A 95 15.85 -1.76 1.13
C GLY A 95 14.51 -1.92 1.83
N LEU A 96 14.46 -2.74 2.89
CA LEU A 96 13.28 -2.90 3.73
C LEU A 96 12.89 -1.58 4.41
N ALA A 97 13.85 -0.89 5.02
CA ALA A 97 13.60 0.40 5.66
C ALA A 97 13.06 1.44 4.66
N GLY A 98 13.63 1.51 3.45
CA GLY A 98 13.16 2.39 2.40
C GLY A 98 11.71 2.12 1.98
N GLY A 99 11.35 0.86 1.75
CA GLY A 99 9.98 0.54 1.31
C GLY A 99 8.94 0.85 2.39
N TRP A 100 9.21 0.49 3.65
CA TRP A 100 8.31 0.80 4.76
C TRP A 100 8.27 2.29 5.11
N LEU A 101 9.39 3.00 4.98
CA LEU A 101 9.44 4.46 5.14
C LEU A 101 8.60 5.16 4.07
N ALA A 102 8.62 4.66 2.82
CA ALA A 102 7.75 5.16 1.77
C ALA A 102 6.27 4.98 2.12
N VAL A 103 5.88 3.80 2.61
CA VAL A 103 4.51 3.55 3.11
C VAL A 103 4.13 4.56 4.18
N ALA A 104 4.99 4.78 5.19
CA ALA A 104 4.71 5.72 6.27
C ALA A 104 4.55 7.16 5.76
N HIS A 105 5.44 7.62 4.87
CA HIS A 105 5.34 8.94 4.27
C HIS A 105 4.09 9.13 3.43
N SER A 106 3.66 8.11 2.68
CA SER A 106 2.40 8.15 1.90
C SER A 106 1.17 8.46 2.74
N GLN A 107 1.21 8.22 4.05
CA GLN A 107 0.10 8.48 4.98
C GLN A 107 0.13 9.89 5.60
N ILE A 108 1.24 10.63 5.49
CA ILE A 108 1.41 11.95 6.11
C ILE A 108 1.72 13.03 5.07
N VAL A 109 2.83 12.88 4.35
CA VAL A 109 3.31 13.81 3.30
C VAL A 109 3.86 12.95 2.17
N PHE A 110 3.01 12.61 1.20
CA PHE A 110 3.32 11.56 0.23
C PHE A 110 4.49 11.93 -0.69
N GLU A 111 4.79 13.21 -0.88
CA GLU A 111 5.94 13.68 -1.65
C GLU A 111 7.27 13.19 -1.05
N ASN A 112 7.31 12.95 0.26
CA ASN A 112 8.50 12.40 0.93
C ASN A 112 8.67 10.89 0.69
N ALA A 113 7.68 10.21 0.12
CA ALA A 113 7.73 8.76 -0.12
C ALA A 113 8.51 8.38 -1.38
N GLU A 114 8.71 9.29 -2.35
CA GLU A 114 9.30 8.94 -3.64
C GLU A 114 10.76 8.47 -3.53
N ALA A 115 11.59 9.23 -2.84
CA ALA A 115 13.01 8.90 -2.66
C ALA A 115 13.22 7.53 -1.97
N PRO A 116 12.59 7.23 -0.83
CA PRO A 116 12.74 5.92 -0.20
C PRO A 116 12.12 4.78 -1.01
N ALA A 117 11.02 5.01 -1.76
CA ALA A 117 10.46 4.01 -2.66
C ALA A 117 11.43 3.63 -3.81
N ASN A 118 12.06 4.64 -4.44
CA ASN A 118 13.02 4.41 -5.51
C ASN A 118 14.27 3.67 -5.00
N HIS A 119 14.74 4.01 -3.80
CA HIS A 119 15.85 3.30 -3.18
C HIS A 119 15.52 1.84 -2.89
N ALA A 120 14.33 1.56 -2.36
CA ALA A 120 13.89 0.18 -2.11
C ALA A 120 13.87 -0.67 -3.39
N LEU A 121 13.37 -0.09 -4.50
CA LEU A 121 13.40 -0.75 -5.82
C LEU A 121 14.82 -1.02 -6.31
N GLU A 122 15.74 -0.08 -6.09
CA GLU A 122 17.17 -0.27 -6.40
C GLU A 122 17.76 -1.44 -5.59
N MET A 123 17.48 -1.52 -4.28
CA MET A 123 18.00 -2.60 -3.43
C MET A 123 17.37 -3.95 -3.80
N ALA A 124 16.08 -3.99 -4.11
CA ALA A 124 15.40 -5.18 -4.61
C ALA A 124 16.07 -5.71 -5.89
N GLY A 125 16.40 -4.82 -6.83
CA GLY A 125 17.11 -5.18 -8.06
C GLY A 125 18.51 -5.74 -7.82
N LYS A 126 19.23 -5.23 -6.81
CA LYS A 126 20.58 -5.72 -6.45
C LYS A 126 20.55 -7.06 -5.73
N LEU A 127 19.59 -7.28 -4.84
CA LEU A 127 19.54 -8.46 -3.99
C LEU A 127 18.78 -9.63 -4.60
N GLN A 128 17.76 -9.34 -5.44
CA GLN A 128 16.81 -10.33 -5.93
C GLN A 128 16.14 -11.12 -4.78
N ASP A 129 16.01 -10.49 -3.62
CA ASP A 129 15.36 -11.05 -2.45
C ASP A 129 13.82 -10.85 -2.54
N PRO A 130 13.00 -11.90 -2.38
CA PRO A 130 11.55 -11.79 -2.52
C PRO A 130 10.87 -10.87 -1.49
N GLU A 131 11.38 -10.78 -0.26
CA GLU A 131 10.82 -9.91 0.78
C GLU A 131 11.16 -8.45 0.49
N VAL A 132 12.41 -8.15 0.11
CA VAL A 132 12.83 -6.81 -0.29
C VAL A 132 12.08 -6.37 -1.54
N ASP A 133 11.89 -7.25 -2.52
CA ASP A 133 11.10 -6.98 -3.72
C ASP A 133 9.62 -6.71 -3.41
N ALA A 134 9.01 -7.50 -2.51
CA ALA A 134 7.65 -7.26 -2.05
C ALA A 134 7.50 -5.90 -1.35
N VAL A 135 8.41 -5.58 -0.43
CA VAL A 135 8.39 -4.32 0.33
C VAL A 135 8.67 -3.11 -0.55
N ALA A 136 9.58 -3.22 -1.53
CA ALA A 136 9.86 -2.16 -2.49
C ALA A 136 8.64 -1.84 -3.36
N LYS A 137 7.97 -2.87 -3.88
CA LYS A 137 6.74 -2.72 -4.66
C LYS A 137 5.57 -2.21 -3.82
N LEU A 138 5.46 -2.66 -2.58
CA LEU A 138 4.49 -2.14 -1.60
C LEU A 138 4.69 -0.64 -1.37
N GLY A 139 5.92 -0.20 -1.09
CA GLY A 139 6.25 1.22 -0.89
C GLY A 139 5.97 2.07 -2.14
N ARG A 140 6.34 1.57 -3.33
CA ARG A 140 6.02 2.24 -4.60
C ARG A 140 4.52 2.33 -4.83
N GLY A 141 3.78 1.26 -4.57
CA GLY A 141 2.33 1.22 -4.69
C GLY A 141 1.65 2.22 -3.75
N ALA A 142 2.11 2.33 -2.50
CA ALA A 142 1.58 3.30 -1.53
C ALA A 142 1.77 4.75 -2.01
N TYR A 143 2.95 5.08 -2.56
CA TYR A 143 3.23 6.39 -3.14
C TYR A 143 2.31 6.70 -4.34
N LEU A 144 2.06 5.72 -5.21
CA LEU A 144 1.17 5.87 -6.36
C LEU A 144 -0.30 5.99 -5.93
N LEU A 145 -0.71 5.22 -4.92
CA LEU A 145 -2.06 5.30 -4.35
C LEU A 145 -2.32 6.68 -3.76
N ALA A 146 -1.36 7.26 -3.04
CA ALA A 146 -1.47 8.60 -2.47
C ALA A 146 -1.54 9.72 -3.53
N GLN A 147 -1.03 9.45 -4.73
CA GLN A 147 -1.18 10.34 -5.91
C GLN A 147 -2.49 10.09 -6.68
N GLU A 148 -3.32 9.16 -6.22
CA GLU A 148 -4.53 8.70 -6.91
C GLU A 148 -4.25 8.05 -8.28
N ASP A 149 -3.02 7.60 -8.55
CA ASP A 149 -2.72 6.73 -9.70
C ASP A 149 -3.09 5.28 -9.37
N TYR A 150 -4.40 5.04 -9.24
CA TYR A 150 -4.94 3.76 -8.82
C TYR A 150 -4.55 2.61 -9.76
N ALA A 151 -4.37 2.88 -11.06
CA ALA A 151 -3.99 1.86 -12.03
C ALA A 151 -2.55 1.38 -11.79
N ALA A 152 -1.60 2.30 -11.64
CA ALA A 152 -0.22 1.94 -11.36
C ALA A 152 -0.05 1.37 -9.94
N ALA A 153 -0.80 1.89 -8.97
CA ALA A 153 -0.82 1.37 -7.60
C ALA A 153 -1.26 -0.09 -7.57
N LYS A 154 -2.35 -0.45 -8.28
CA LYS A 154 -2.82 -1.85 -8.37
C LYS A 154 -1.73 -2.79 -8.88
N GLN A 155 -1.08 -2.44 -10.00
CA GLN A 155 -0.02 -3.26 -10.57
C GLN A 155 1.15 -3.46 -9.60
N ALA A 156 1.52 -2.40 -8.87
CA ALA A 156 2.58 -2.49 -7.87
C ALA A 156 2.19 -3.42 -6.72
N PHE A 157 0.96 -3.32 -6.20
CA PHE A 157 0.49 -4.16 -5.11
C PHE A 157 0.28 -5.62 -5.52
N GLU A 158 -0.22 -5.90 -6.72
CA GLU A 158 -0.28 -7.26 -7.27
C GLU A 158 1.12 -7.88 -7.34
N GLY A 159 2.10 -7.11 -7.83
CA GLY A 159 3.49 -7.53 -7.87
C GLY A 159 4.08 -7.78 -6.48
N ALA A 160 3.77 -6.94 -5.50
CA ALA A 160 4.21 -7.10 -4.12
C ALA A 160 3.62 -8.36 -3.46
N ALA A 161 2.30 -8.57 -3.61
CA ALA A 161 1.62 -9.74 -3.07
C ALA A 161 2.12 -11.05 -3.69
N ALA A 162 2.49 -11.03 -4.98
CA ALA A 162 3.04 -12.18 -5.68
C ALA A 162 4.49 -12.51 -5.28
N ALA A 163 5.29 -11.50 -4.93
CA ALA A 163 6.70 -11.68 -4.56
C ALA A 163 6.86 -12.40 -3.21
N ALA A 164 6.06 -12.05 -2.21
CA ALA A 164 6.12 -12.65 -0.87
C ALA A 164 4.73 -13.05 -0.35
N PRO A 165 4.06 -14.05 -0.96
CA PRO A 165 2.71 -14.43 -0.60
C PRO A 165 2.66 -14.95 0.84
N SER A 166 1.62 -14.59 1.59
CA SER A 166 1.42 -14.97 3.00
C SER A 166 2.42 -14.37 4.02
N THR A 167 3.27 -13.42 3.62
CA THR A 167 4.04 -12.59 4.54
C THR A 167 3.25 -11.35 4.97
N ALA A 168 3.71 -10.62 5.99
CA ALA A 168 3.09 -9.35 6.35
C ALA A 168 3.12 -8.32 5.20
N PRO A 169 4.25 -8.08 4.50
CA PRO A 169 4.28 -7.22 3.30
C PRO A 169 3.30 -7.66 2.22
N GLY A 170 3.27 -8.95 1.87
CA GLY A 170 2.39 -9.46 0.81
C GLY A 170 0.91 -9.39 1.17
N THR A 171 0.57 -9.63 2.43
CA THR A 171 -0.80 -9.49 2.95
C THR A 171 -1.22 -8.02 2.96
N TYR A 172 -0.34 -7.13 3.40
CA TYR A 172 -0.65 -5.70 3.40
C TYR A 172 -0.76 -5.13 1.99
N ALA A 173 0.03 -5.63 1.03
CA ALA A 173 -0.15 -5.30 -0.37
C ALA A 173 -1.52 -5.73 -0.90
N GLN A 174 -2.06 -6.90 -0.52
CA GLN A 174 -3.43 -7.29 -0.88
C GLN A 174 -4.51 -6.36 -0.32
N ILE A 175 -4.28 -5.81 0.87
CA ILE A 175 -5.17 -4.82 1.49
C ILE A 175 -5.14 -3.52 0.67
N LEU A 176 -3.95 -2.98 0.40
CA LEU A 176 -3.83 -1.73 -0.37
C LEU A 176 -4.24 -1.89 -1.85
N HIS A 177 -4.10 -3.09 -2.41
CA HIS A 177 -4.67 -3.44 -3.71
C HIS A 177 -6.20 -3.27 -3.72
N ALA A 178 -6.86 -3.74 -2.66
CA ALA A 178 -8.30 -3.56 -2.50
C ALA A 178 -8.71 -2.09 -2.34
N GLU A 179 -7.91 -1.29 -1.62
CA GLU A 179 -8.11 0.16 -1.51
C GLU A 179 -7.99 0.86 -2.88
N ALA A 180 -7.00 0.48 -3.69
CA ALA A 180 -6.86 1.02 -5.05
C ALA A 180 -8.03 0.62 -5.96
N LEU A 181 -8.62 -0.58 -5.78
CA LEU A 181 -9.85 -0.99 -6.46
C LEU A 181 -11.07 -0.16 -6.03
N ILE A 182 -11.20 0.16 -4.73
CA ILE A 182 -12.23 1.11 -4.27
C ILE A 182 -12.02 2.46 -4.96
N GLY A 183 -10.78 2.97 -5.03
CA GLY A 183 -10.45 4.19 -5.74
C GLY A 183 -10.90 4.18 -7.20
N THR A 184 -10.66 3.07 -7.92
CA THR A 184 -11.14 2.94 -9.32
C THR A 184 -12.65 2.80 -9.45
N ALA A 185 -13.35 2.27 -8.44
CA ALA A 185 -14.81 2.20 -8.42
C ALA A 185 -15.47 3.59 -8.48
N PHE A 186 -14.81 4.62 -7.90
CA PHE A 186 -15.28 6.02 -7.91
C PHE A 186 -14.60 6.90 -8.97
N GLY A 187 -13.50 6.46 -9.58
CA GLY A 187 -12.80 7.17 -10.66
C GLY A 187 -11.92 8.35 -10.24
N SER A 188 -12.19 9.00 -9.10
CA SER A 188 -11.29 9.95 -8.42
C SER A 188 -11.69 10.09 -6.95
N ALA A 189 -10.80 10.60 -6.08
CA ALA A 189 -11.14 10.81 -4.67
C ALA A 189 -12.24 11.88 -4.44
N SER A 190 -12.46 12.75 -5.43
CA SER A 190 -13.47 13.80 -5.37
C SER A 190 -14.86 13.36 -5.83
N ASN A 191 -14.96 12.20 -6.48
CA ASN A 191 -16.22 11.68 -6.97
C ASN A 191 -16.98 10.94 -5.86
N THR A 192 -18.29 11.10 -5.84
CA THR A 192 -19.18 10.43 -4.87
C THR A 192 -20.10 9.42 -5.53
N GLU A 193 -20.08 9.34 -6.87
CA GLU A 193 -20.85 8.39 -7.66
C GLU A 193 -19.99 7.18 -8.02
N LEU A 194 -20.60 5.99 -7.96
CA LEU A 194 -19.95 4.75 -8.39
C LEU A 194 -19.94 4.68 -9.92
N GLU A 195 -18.76 4.67 -10.51
CA GLU A 195 -18.54 4.53 -11.95
C GLU A 195 -18.34 3.06 -12.35
N LYS A 196 -17.68 2.27 -11.50
CA LYS A 196 -17.33 0.86 -11.74
C LYS A 196 -17.68 -0.01 -10.54
N PRO A 197 -18.97 -0.33 -10.33
CA PRO A 197 -19.40 -1.13 -9.18
C PRO A 197 -18.74 -2.52 -9.11
N GLU A 198 -18.34 -3.10 -10.24
CA GLU A 198 -17.61 -4.37 -10.30
C GLU A 198 -16.25 -4.32 -9.60
N ASP A 199 -15.62 -3.15 -9.51
CA ASP A 199 -14.36 -2.98 -8.78
C ASP A 199 -14.56 -3.13 -7.27
N LEU A 200 -15.77 -2.87 -6.74
CA LEU A 200 -16.08 -3.14 -5.32
C LEU A 200 -16.17 -4.65 -5.03
N ASP A 201 -16.67 -5.46 -5.98
CA ASP A 201 -16.68 -6.92 -5.83
C ASP A 201 -15.25 -7.48 -5.88
N ALA A 202 -14.39 -6.93 -6.74
CA ALA A 202 -12.98 -7.26 -6.78
C ALA A 202 -12.27 -6.83 -5.47
N ALA A 203 -12.58 -5.64 -4.93
CA ALA A 203 -12.03 -5.18 -3.66
C ALA A 203 -12.44 -6.11 -2.51
N ARG A 204 -13.73 -6.51 -2.44
CA ARG A 204 -14.20 -7.51 -1.46
C ARG A 204 -13.39 -8.79 -1.54
N THR A 205 -13.21 -9.33 -2.74
CA THR A 205 -12.43 -10.56 -2.97
C THR A 205 -10.99 -10.42 -2.49
N SER A 206 -10.36 -9.27 -2.74
CA SER A 206 -8.98 -8.97 -2.31
C SER A 206 -8.88 -8.87 -0.78
N TYR A 207 -9.84 -8.23 -0.10
CA TYR A 207 -9.87 -8.22 1.37
C TYR A 207 -10.14 -9.59 1.99
N GLU A 208 -11.01 -10.42 1.39
CA GLU A 208 -11.25 -11.80 1.86
C GLU A 208 -9.99 -12.67 1.71
N ALA A 209 -9.23 -12.48 0.63
CA ALA A 209 -7.92 -13.09 0.46
C ALA A 209 -6.92 -12.61 1.53
N ALA A 210 -6.90 -11.31 1.83
CA ALA A 210 -6.06 -10.75 2.88
C ALA A 210 -6.42 -11.29 4.28
N VAL A 211 -7.71 -11.46 4.60
CA VAL A 211 -8.15 -12.11 5.86
C VAL A 211 -7.58 -13.54 5.96
N THR A 212 -7.61 -14.29 4.85
CA THR A 212 -7.06 -15.65 4.80
C THR A 212 -5.54 -15.66 4.96
N ALA A 213 -4.85 -14.71 4.32
CA ALA A 213 -3.39 -14.59 4.38
C ALA A 213 -2.90 -14.12 5.76
N ALA A 214 -3.60 -13.18 6.40
CA ALA A 214 -3.26 -12.63 7.72
C ALA A 214 -3.17 -13.72 8.80
N GLY A 215 -3.91 -14.82 8.67
CA GLY A 215 -3.81 -15.98 9.56
C GLY A 215 -2.42 -16.62 9.63
N LYS A 216 -1.53 -16.30 8.67
CA LYS A 216 -0.14 -16.81 8.59
C LYS A 216 0.92 -15.77 8.97
N SER A 217 0.53 -14.53 9.26
CA SER A 217 1.44 -13.39 9.43
C SER A 217 2.03 -13.23 10.84
N GLY A 218 2.07 -14.30 11.63
CA GLY A 218 2.72 -14.32 12.94
C GLY A 218 2.23 -13.22 13.88
N ALA A 219 3.16 -12.38 14.35
CA ALA A 219 2.89 -11.29 15.29
C ALA A 219 1.99 -10.19 14.70
N GLU A 220 1.99 -10.01 13.38
CA GLU A 220 1.21 -8.96 12.69
C GLU A 220 -0.21 -9.42 12.31
N LYS A 221 -0.62 -10.61 12.74
CA LYS A 221 -1.93 -11.18 12.41
C LYS A 221 -3.08 -10.24 12.74
N ASP A 222 -3.17 -9.76 13.98
CA ASP A 222 -4.32 -8.98 14.42
C ASP A 222 -4.39 -7.62 13.71
N ILE A 223 -3.27 -6.93 13.51
CA ILE A 223 -3.30 -5.64 12.80
C ILE A 223 -3.71 -5.80 11.34
N LEU A 224 -3.26 -6.86 10.66
CA LEU A 224 -3.64 -7.16 9.27
C LEU A 224 -5.11 -7.60 9.16
N LEU A 225 -5.62 -8.37 10.13
CA LEU A 225 -7.04 -8.70 10.21
C LEU A 225 -7.90 -7.45 10.43
N GLY A 226 -7.48 -6.55 11.31
CA GLY A 226 -8.16 -5.28 11.55
C GLY A 226 -8.31 -4.46 10.28
N ARG A 227 -7.20 -4.26 9.54
CA ARG A 227 -7.19 -3.54 8.26
C ARG A 227 -8.06 -4.18 7.19
N ALA A 228 -7.95 -5.50 7.01
CA ALA A 228 -8.77 -6.21 6.03
C ALA A 228 -10.28 -6.15 6.38
N LYS A 229 -10.62 -6.23 7.68
CA LYS A 229 -12.00 -6.13 8.17
C LYS A 229 -12.56 -4.72 8.02
N GLU A 230 -11.78 -3.68 8.29
CA GLU A 230 -12.18 -2.30 8.02
C GLU A 230 -12.50 -2.11 6.53
N GLY A 231 -11.65 -2.63 5.65
CA GLY A 231 -11.87 -2.63 4.20
C GLY A 231 -13.18 -3.32 3.77
N LEU A 232 -13.47 -4.49 4.34
CA LEU A 232 -14.75 -5.19 4.11
C LEU A 232 -15.95 -4.39 4.61
N ALA A 233 -15.83 -3.71 5.76
CA ALA A 233 -16.86 -2.82 6.25
C ALA A 233 -17.10 -1.63 5.31
N ALA A 234 -16.03 -1.06 4.76
CA ALA A 234 -16.12 0.00 3.76
C ALA A 234 -16.83 -0.47 2.49
N VAL A 235 -16.48 -1.64 1.94
CA VAL A 235 -17.20 -2.21 0.78
C VAL A 235 -18.67 -2.42 1.09
N ALA A 236 -19.00 -3.02 2.26
CA ALA A 236 -20.37 -3.22 2.70
C ALA A 236 -21.15 -1.91 2.84
N LYS A 237 -20.49 -0.82 3.27
CA LYS A 237 -21.07 0.52 3.31
C LYS A 237 -21.51 0.99 1.93
N TYR A 238 -20.62 0.86 0.94
CA TYR A 238 -20.89 1.30 -0.42
C TYR A 238 -21.97 0.46 -1.12
N THR A 239 -22.03 -0.84 -0.83
CA THR A 239 -23.05 -1.75 -1.35
C THR A 239 -24.34 -1.80 -0.53
N ARG A 240 -24.41 -1.04 0.58
CA ARG A 240 -25.55 -0.93 1.50
C ARG A 240 -25.92 -2.25 2.18
N ASP A 241 -24.95 -3.11 2.44
CA ASP A 241 -25.10 -4.32 3.24
C ASP A 241 -24.84 -4.01 4.73
N ASN A 242 -25.90 -3.66 5.46
CA ASN A 242 -25.77 -3.23 6.86
C ASN A 242 -25.31 -4.36 7.80
N GLU A 243 -25.67 -5.61 7.51
CA GLU A 243 -25.27 -6.75 8.34
C GLU A 243 -23.77 -7.00 8.21
N ALA A 244 -23.26 -7.05 6.97
CA ALA A 244 -21.83 -7.19 6.72
C ALA A 244 -21.04 -5.98 7.22
N LEU A 245 -21.57 -4.77 7.10
CA LEU A 245 -20.94 -3.56 7.63
C LEU A 245 -20.75 -3.67 9.15
N CYS A 246 -21.81 -3.99 9.90
CA CYS A 246 -21.71 -4.08 11.36
C CYS A 246 -20.79 -5.21 11.81
N SER A 247 -20.90 -6.38 11.19
CA SER A 247 -20.05 -7.53 11.52
C SER A 247 -18.57 -7.22 11.32
N ASN A 248 -18.21 -6.62 10.18
CA ASN A 248 -16.81 -6.34 9.86
C ASN A 248 -16.27 -5.10 10.60
N ALA A 249 -17.07 -4.06 10.81
CA ALA A 249 -16.62 -2.86 11.53
C ALA A 249 -16.30 -3.17 13.00
N LEU A 250 -17.16 -3.94 13.68
CA LEU A 250 -16.91 -4.36 15.07
C LEU A 250 -15.69 -5.28 15.15
N ALA A 251 -15.56 -6.25 14.25
CA ALA A 251 -14.39 -7.13 14.19
C ALA A 251 -13.09 -6.35 13.94
N ALA A 252 -13.13 -5.32 13.09
CA ALA A 252 -11.96 -4.45 12.86
C ALA A 252 -11.52 -3.73 14.14
N VAL A 253 -12.47 -3.17 14.90
CA VAL A 253 -12.18 -2.52 16.19
C VAL A 253 -11.54 -3.50 17.16
N ASP A 254 -12.09 -4.71 17.30
CA ASP A 254 -11.55 -5.72 18.22
C ASP A 254 -10.11 -6.11 17.87
N HIS A 255 -9.84 -6.34 16.58
CA HIS A 255 -8.49 -6.67 16.11
C HIS A 255 -7.50 -5.51 16.27
N TYR A 256 -7.93 -4.28 15.99
CA TYR A 256 -7.10 -3.08 16.19
C TYR A 256 -6.75 -2.86 17.67
N GLN A 257 -7.71 -3.06 18.58
CA GLN A 257 -7.45 -2.98 20.01
C GLN A 257 -6.47 -4.07 20.46
N ALA A 258 -6.65 -5.31 20.00
CA ALA A 258 -5.76 -6.42 20.31
C ALA A 258 -4.32 -6.18 19.81
N ALA A 259 -4.17 -5.51 18.67
CA ALA A 259 -2.87 -5.18 18.08
C ALA A 259 -2.21 -3.91 18.63
N GLY A 260 -2.88 -3.13 19.48
CA GLY A 260 -2.37 -1.84 19.95
C GLY A 260 -2.28 -0.78 18.85
N ALA A 261 -3.22 -0.82 17.90
CA ALA A 261 -3.31 0.15 16.82
C ALA A 261 -3.50 1.58 17.34
N SER A 262 -3.03 2.57 16.57
CA SER A 262 -3.23 3.98 16.88
C SER A 262 -4.71 4.36 16.81
N SER A 263 -5.07 5.46 17.47
CA SER A 263 -6.44 6.00 17.39
C SER A 263 -6.83 6.34 15.94
N PHE A 264 -5.85 6.74 15.12
CA PHE A 264 -6.05 7.02 13.70
C PHE A 264 -6.69 5.82 12.97
N LEU A 265 -6.23 4.59 13.24
CA LEU A 265 -6.82 3.39 12.64
C LEU A 265 -8.12 2.97 13.32
N LEU A 266 -8.27 3.18 14.63
CA LEU A 266 -9.47 2.80 15.36
C LEU A 266 -10.70 3.64 15.00
N ASP A 267 -10.51 4.93 14.71
CA ASP A 267 -11.60 5.88 14.54
C ASP A 267 -12.49 5.56 13.32
N GLY A 268 -11.89 5.07 12.23
CA GLY A 268 -12.59 4.69 11.00
C GLY A 268 -13.71 3.67 11.22
N PRO A 269 -13.38 2.42 11.64
CA PRO A 269 -14.38 1.38 11.86
C PRO A 269 -15.28 1.66 13.05
N ALA A 270 -14.78 2.32 14.11
CA ALA A 270 -15.62 2.71 15.25
C ALA A 270 -16.72 3.69 14.83
N ARG A 271 -16.39 4.67 13.98
CA ARG A 271 -17.37 5.57 13.40
C ARG A 271 -18.33 4.87 12.47
N MET A 272 -17.85 3.97 11.60
CA MET A 272 -18.75 3.18 10.73
C MET A 272 -19.77 2.38 11.54
N ALA A 273 -19.33 1.74 12.63
CA ALA A 273 -20.21 1.00 13.53
C ALA A 273 -21.23 1.92 14.23
N SER A 274 -20.79 3.09 14.71
CA SER A 274 -21.68 4.07 15.35
C SER A 274 -22.71 4.66 14.37
N ASP A 275 -22.28 5.05 13.17
CA ASP A 275 -23.14 5.67 12.15
C ASP A 275 -24.22 4.69 11.65
N ALA A 276 -23.96 3.38 11.71
CA ALA A 276 -24.88 2.32 11.33
C ALA A 276 -25.65 1.71 12.51
N GLU A 277 -25.53 2.29 13.71
CA GLU A 277 -26.19 1.83 14.94
C GLU A 277 -25.93 0.34 15.25
N CYS A 278 -24.69 -0.12 14.98
CA CYS A 278 -24.30 -1.49 15.22
C CYS A 278 -24.31 -1.79 16.72
N SER A 279 -25.10 -2.79 17.12
CA SER A 279 -25.12 -3.28 18.50
C SER A 279 -24.01 -4.31 18.68
N ALA A 280 -23.19 -4.14 19.73
CA ALA A 280 -22.31 -5.22 20.19
C ALA A 280 -23.19 -6.39 20.63
N LYS A 281 -23.11 -7.52 19.93
CA LYS A 281 -23.82 -8.76 20.28
C LYS A 281 -23.10 -9.52 21.37
#